data_AF-A0A5C7JM19-F1
#
_entry.id   AF-A0A5C7JM19-F1
#
_cell.length_a   1.000
_cell.length_b   1.000
_cell.length_c   1.000
_cell.angle_alpha   90.00
_cell.angle_beta   90.00
_cell.angle_gamma   90.00
#
_symmetry.space_group_name_H-M   'P 1'
#
loop_
_entity.id
_entity.type
_entity.pdbx_description
1 polymer ?
#
loop_
_entity_poly.entity_id
_entity_poly.type
_entity_poly.pdbx_seq_one_letter_code
_entity_poly.pdbx_strand_id
1 'polypeptide(L)'
;MSKPKFYQAVLQEVKGNVLDHVYPHLKGSNQLTMTERMGSEEAKCPECGGNKWMLLPQESVAVSQGGKPYMECLGCGQMTHL
;
A
#
# COMPACT_ATOMS: atom_id res chain seq x y z
N MET A 1 23.37 -24.74 6.46
CA MET A 1 22.40 -23.95 5.67
C MET A 1 21.01 -24.16 6.24
N SER A 2 20.27 -23.09 6.48
CA SER A 2 18.87 -23.15 6.90
C SER A 2 18.04 -23.81 5.79
N LYS A 3 17.01 -24.58 6.15
CA LYS A 3 16.02 -25.06 5.17
C LYS A 3 15.30 -23.86 4.51
N PRO A 4 14.91 -23.95 3.22
CA PRO A 4 14.14 -22.89 2.57
C PRO A 4 12.81 -22.68 3.29
N LYS A 5 12.36 -21.42 3.34
CA LYS A 5 11.08 -21.00 3.92
C LYS A 5 10.23 -20.38 2.81
N PHE A 6 8.95 -20.67 2.82
CA PHE A 6 7.97 -20.14 1.87
C PHE A 6 6.90 -19.37 2.63
N TYR A 7 6.41 -18.29 2.03
CA TYR A 7 5.39 -17.42 2.59
C TYR A 7 4.34 -17.16 1.52
N GLN A 8 3.09 -16.95 1.94
CA GLN A 8 1.99 -16.59 1.06
C GLN A 8 1.32 -15.32 1.59
N ALA A 9 0.91 -14.43 0.68
CA ALA A 9 0.10 -13.27 1.06
C ALA A 9 -1.34 -13.72 1.34
N VAL A 10 -1.95 -13.14 2.37
CA VAL A 10 -3.37 -13.28 2.68
C VAL A 10 -3.99 -11.89 2.63
N LEU A 11 -4.98 -11.69 1.77
CA LEU A 11 -5.67 -10.41 1.67
C LEU A 11 -6.54 -10.19 2.90
N GLN A 12 -6.20 -9.15 3.65
CA GLN A 12 -6.98 -8.68 4.80
C GLN A 12 -7.37 -7.23 4.57
N GLU A 13 -8.65 -6.93 4.72
CA GLU A 13 -9.15 -5.56 4.59
C GLU A 13 -8.61 -4.68 5.72
N VAL A 14 -7.98 -3.56 5.35
CA VAL A 14 -7.61 -2.50 6.30
C VAL A 14 -8.84 -1.65 6.55
N LYS A 15 -9.42 -1.76 7.75
CA LYS A 15 -10.61 -1.00 8.14
C LYS A 15 -10.24 0.44 8.53
N GLY A 16 -11.08 1.39 8.14
CA GLY A 16 -10.90 2.81 8.46
C GLY A 16 -9.97 3.52 7.46
N ASN A 17 -9.36 4.62 7.90
CA ASN A 17 -8.44 5.37 7.04
C ASN A 17 -7.10 4.62 6.91
N VAL A 18 -6.79 4.11 5.73
CA VAL A 18 -5.53 3.41 5.44
C VAL A 18 -4.29 4.28 5.71
N LEU A 19 -4.39 5.60 5.57
CA LEU A 19 -3.27 6.51 5.82
C LEU A 19 -2.88 6.55 7.31
N ASP A 20 -3.80 6.26 8.23
CA ASP A 20 -3.45 6.10 9.65
C ASP A 20 -2.65 4.83 9.91
N HIS A 21 -2.93 3.78 9.14
CA HIS A 21 -2.23 2.51 9.23
C HIS A 21 -0.80 2.64 8.69
N VAL A 22 -0.65 3.37 7.57
CA VAL A 22 0.60 3.50 6.84
C VAL A 22 1.49 4.62 7.40
N TYR A 23 0.88 5.73 7.86
CA TYR A 23 1.57 6.89 8.41
C TYR A 23 1.09 7.24 9.82
N PRO A 24 1.25 6.33 10.81
CA PRO A 24 0.72 6.53 12.16
C PRO A 24 1.28 7.79 12.85
N HIS A 25 2.49 8.21 12.49
CA HIS A 25 3.15 9.40 13.04
C HIS A 25 2.57 10.73 12.52
N LEU A 26 1.79 10.72 11.43
CA LEU A 26 1.14 11.91 10.89
C LEU A 26 -0.31 12.07 11.37
N LYS A 27 -0.83 11.06 12.07
CA LYS A 27 -2.22 11.03 12.52
C LYS A 27 -2.54 12.23 13.42
N GLY A 28 -3.60 12.96 13.08
CA GLY A 28 -4.18 14.05 13.89
C GLY A 28 -3.51 15.42 13.78
N SER A 29 -2.22 15.51 13.38
CA SER A 29 -1.52 16.80 13.25
C SER A 29 -1.36 17.25 11.79
N ASN A 30 -0.81 16.38 10.95
CA ASN A 30 -0.52 16.67 9.55
C ASN A 30 -0.96 15.48 8.67
N GLN A 31 -2.19 15.02 8.93
CA GLN A 31 -2.74 13.83 8.29
C GLN A 31 -2.90 14.09 6.80
N LEU A 32 -2.30 13.22 6.01
CA LEU A 32 -2.37 13.29 4.55
C LEU A 32 -3.76 12.87 4.09
N THR A 33 -4.18 13.41 2.95
CA THR A 33 -5.41 13.01 2.26
C THR A 33 -5.12 12.01 1.15
N MET A 34 -6.14 11.24 0.77
CA MET A 34 -6.03 10.34 -0.38
C MET A 34 -5.76 11.09 -1.69
N THR A 35 -6.36 12.27 -1.88
CA THR A 35 -6.12 13.10 -3.07
C THR A 35 -4.67 13.56 -3.16
N GLU A 36 -4.02 13.93 -2.05
CA GLU A 36 -2.60 14.31 -2.05
C GLU A 36 -1.68 13.12 -2.38
N ARG A 37 -2.05 11.91 -1.95
CA ARG A 37 -1.23 10.70 -2.18
C ARG A 37 -1.45 10.04 -3.52
N MET A 38 -2.70 9.99 -3.98
CA MET A 38 -3.13 9.22 -5.14
C MET A 38 -3.69 10.07 -6.28
N GLY A 39 -3.69 11.40 -6.12
CA GLY A 39 -4.30 12.32 -7.10
C GLY A 39 -5.83 12.23 -7.19
N SER A 40 -6.47 11.35 -6.39
CA SER A 40 -7.91 11.17 -6.35
C SER A 40 -8.37 10.70 -4.97
N GLU A 41 -9.54 11.20 -4.54
CA GLU A 41 -10.17 10.78 -3.28
C GLU A 41 -10.56 9.29 -3.31
N GLU A 42 -10.98 8.81 -4.48
CA GLU A 42 -11.38 7.41 -4.71
C GLU A 42 -10.21 6.44 -4.94
N ALA A 43 -8.96 6.92 -4.88
CA ALA A 43 -7.75 6.12 -5.11
C ALA A 43 -7.77 5.32 -6.43
N LYS A 44 -8.22 5.95 -7.53
CA LYS A 44 -8.35 5.27 -8.83
C LYS A 44 -6.98 4.96 -9.42
N CYS A 45 -6.81 3.71 -9.88
CA CYS A 45 -5.66 3.28 -10.63
C CYS A 45 -5.63 4.01 -11.98
N PRO A 46 -4.51 4.66 -12.34
CA PRO A 46 -4.41 5.39 -13.61
C PRO A 46 -4.44 4.45 -14.83
N GLU A 47 -4.07 3.18 -14.66
CA GLU A 47 -3.98 2.22 -15.77
C GLU A 47 -5.32 1.56 -16.09
N CYS A 48 -6.09 1.16 -15.06
CA CYS A 48 -7.29 0.34 -15.23
C CYS A 48 -8.57 0.93 -14.61
N GLY A 49 -8.47 2.07 -13.92
CA GLY A 49 -9.60 2.72 -13.24
C GLY A 49 -10.11 2.01 -11.98
N GLY A 50 -9.59 0.84 -11.64
CA GLY A 50 -9.93 0.12 -10.39
C GLY A 50 -9.40 0.83 -9.15
N ASN A 51 -9.94 0.51 -7.97
CA ASN A 51 -9.60 1.16 -6.69
C ASN A 51 -9.24 0.17 -5.56
N LYS A 52 -8.98 -1.09 -5.91
CA LYS A 52 -8.57 -2.11 -4.95
C LYS A 52 -7.06 -2.26 -4.98
N TRP A 53 -6.44 -2.03 -3.83
CA TRP A 53 -4.98 -2.04 -3.67
C TRP A 53 -4.58 -3.01 -2.56
N MET A 54 -3.46 -3.69 -2.75
CA MET A 54 -2.80 -4.50 -1.73
C MET A 54 -1.52 -3.80 -1.28
N LEU A 55 -1.41 -3.48 0.01
CA LEU A 55 -0.16 -3.01 0.59
C LEU A 55 0.88 -4.13 0.55
N LEU A 56 2.11 -3.81 0.15
CA LEU A 56 3.20 -4.78 0.15
C LEU A 56 3.77 -4.95 1.58
N PRO A 57 4.15 -6.17 1.99
CA PRO A 57 4.79 -6.40 3.28
C PRO A 57 6.07 -5.60 3.44
N GLN A 58 6.41 -5.24 4.68
CA GLN A 58 7.65 -4.50 4.99
C GLN A 58 8.91 -5.29 4.59
N GLU A 59 8.85 -6.61 4.67
CA GLU A 59 9.91 -7.54 4.30
C GLU A 59 10.08 -7.67 2.79
N SER A 60 9.13 -7.17 1.99
CA SER A 60 9.29 -7.14 0.53
C SER A 60 10.49 -6.26 0.15
N VAL A 61 11.21 -6.65 -0.90
CA VAL A 61 12.39 -5.91 -1.37
C VAL A 61 12.01 -4.48 -1.78
N ALA A 62 10.84 -4.30 -2.41
CA ALA A 62 10.34 -2.99 -2.82
C ALA A 62 10.18 -2.03 -1.63
N VAL A 63 9.59 -2.50 -0.53
CA VAL A 63 9.39 -1.67 0.67
C VAL A 63 10.68 -1.50 1.45
N SER A 64 11.41 -2.58 1.71
CA SER A 64 12.63 -2.55 2.53
C SER A 64 13.76 -1.71 1.92
N GLN A 65 13.93 -1.74 0.59
CA GLN A 65 14.95 -0.93 -0.09
C GLN A 65 14.43 0.45 -0.50
N GLY A 66 13.16 0.57 -0.88
CA GLY A 66 12.57 1.83 -1.29
C GLY A 66 12.20 2.75 -0.12
N GLY A 67 12.07 2.22 1.10
CA GLY A 67 11.77 2.98 2.31
C GLY A 67 10.37 3.61 2.32
N LYS A 68 9.48 3.16 1.43
CA LYS A 68 8.13 3.69 1.24
C LYS A 68 7.10 2.57 1.26
N PRO A 69 5.85 2.87 1.64
CA PRO A 69 4.78 1.89 1.65
C PRO A 69 4.28 1.62 0.23
N TYR A 70 4.91 0.66 -0.44
CA TYR A 70 4.48 0.23 -1.77
C TYR A 70 3.17 -0.54 -1.72
N MET A 71 2.42 -0.43 -2.80
CA MET A 71 1.17 -1.14 -3.00
C MET A 71 0.96 -1.53 -4.46
N GLU A 72 0.13 -2.53 -4.66
CA GLU A 72 -0.17 -3.13 -5.96
C GLU A 72 -1.67 -3.07 -6.26
N CYS A 73 -2.03 -2.67 -7.48
CA CYS A 73 -3.40 -2.67 -7.94
C CYS A 73 -3.88 -4.11 -8.18
N LEU A 74 -4.95 -4.52 -7.49
CA LEU A 74 -5.53 -5.85 -7.64
C LEU A 74 -6.28 -6.06 -8.98
N GLY A 75 -6.45 -5.01 -9.78
CA GLY A 75 -7.07 -5.10 -11.10
C GLY A 75 -6.09 -5.36 -12.25
N CYS A 76 -4.90 -4.76 -12.21
CA CYS A 76 -3.94 -4.82 -13.32
C CYS A 76 -2.47 -5.05 -12.92
N GLY A 77 -2.17 -5.20 -11.63
CA GLY A 77 -0.80 -5.41 -11.13
C GLY A 77 0.08 -4.15 -11.12
N GLN A 78 -0.47 -2.97 -11.45
CA GLN A 78 0.29 -1.72 -11.39
C GLN A 78 0.80 -1.49 -9.97
N MET A 79 2.11 -1.28 -9.82
CA MET A 79 2.72 -0.95 -8.53
C MET A 79 2.92 0.56 -8.38
N THR A 80 2.62 1.08 -7.20
CA THR A 80 2.93 2.45 -6.81
C THR A 80 3.26 2.51 -5.32
N HIS A 81 3.46 3.69 -4.77
CA HIS A 81 3.58 3.91 -3.33
C HIS A 81 2.39 4.74 -2.84
N LEU A 82 1.95 4.43 -1.61
CA LEU A 82 0.92 5.17 -0.90
C LEU A 82 1.54 6.33 -0.10
#